data_AF-A0A403FMT0-F1
#
_entry.id   AF-A0A403FMT0-F1
#
_cell.length_a   1.000
_cell.length_b   1.000
_cell.length_c   1.000
_cell.angle_alpha   90.00
_cell.angle_beta   90.00
_cell.angle_gamma   90.00
#
_symmetry.space_group_name_H-M   'P 1'
#
loop_
_entity.id
_entity.type
_entity.pdbx_description
1 polymer ?
#
loop_
_entity_poly.entity_id
_entity_poly.type
_entity_poly.pdbx_seq_one_letter_code
_entity_poly.pdbx_strand_id
1 'polypeptide(L)'
;LRKLKRCAVSAIVLVYDGELRQAMQGDLIVRQLNERYKKLGWRVPLYLWEVQKSAWPQEGRETQPVGCLLAPHTTPPELVETLKSLPDTLIEPGVQQGLGSHTHDFLLRLGWQLRNGMAERFHALAVSLLTGPYAVPLRGVMFSPAVYPKDGTDRQRWLPDNSWNAILNDLPSLRIQRAGMAWERTLYQAVLVALGLTCAGVLFSWNTNRQEITDAQQLAVTARDEHQNADKRLAALGE
;
A
#
# COMPACT_ATOMS: atom_id res chain seq x y z
N LEU A 1 -23.39 -5.39 -14.69
CA LEU A 1 -22.01 -5.88 -14.42
C LEU A 1 -21.33 -4.97 -13.40
N ARG A 2 -21.51 -5.25 -12.09
CA ARG A 2 -20.93 -4.46 -11.00
C ARG A 2 -19.42 -4.70 -10.94
N LYS A 3 -18.66 -3.60 -11.03
CA LYS A 3 -17.19 -3.48 -10.97
C LYS A 3 -16.52 -4.49 -10.02
N LEU A 4 -15.89 -5.52 -10.58
CA LEU A 4 -14.81 -6.26 -9.92
C LEU A 4 -13.54 -5.39 -9.91
N LYS A 5 -13.55 -4.30 -9.13
CA LYS A 5 -12.36 -3.52 -8.75
C LYS A 5 -11.89 -3.90 -7.33
N ARG A 6 -12.14 -5.15 -6.89
CA ARG A 6 -11.70 -5.62 -5.57
C ARG A 6 -10.30 -6.20 -5.72
N CYS A 7 -9.36 -5.72 -4.91
CA CYS A 7 -8.09 -6.39 -4.73
C CYS A 7 -8.37 -7.84 -4.28
N ALA A 8 -7.75 -8.83 -4.94
CA ALA A 8 -7.96 -10.24 -4.59
C ALA A 8 -7.33 -10.59 -3.22
N VAL A 9 -6.40 -9.78 -2.74
CA VAL A 9 -5.67 -9.96 -1.49
C VAL A 9 -5.94 -8.76 -0.59
N SER A 10 -6.39 -8.99 0.65
CA SER A 10 -6.69 -7.90 1.58
C SER A 10 -5.49 -7.52 2.45
N ALA A 11 -4.66 -8.49 2.81
CA ALA A 11 -3.47 -8.31 3.63
C ALA A 11 -2.46 -9.45 3.39
N ILE A 12 -1.21 -9.24 3.81
CA ILE A 12 -0.17 -10.27 3.86
C ILE A 12 0.19 -10.49 5.33
N VAL A 13 0.28 -11.74 5.74
CA VAL A 13 0.79 -12.13 7.07
C VAL A 13 2.10 -12.86 6.88
N LEU A 14 3.18 -12.32 7.45
CA LEU A 14 4.50 -12.93 7.43
C LEU A 14 4.71 -13.65 8.77
N VAL A 15 4.69 -14.98 8.72
CA VAL A 15 4.86 -15.84 9.88
C VAL A 15 6.31 -16.29 9.97
N TYR A 16 6.91 -16.15 11.15
CA TYR A 16 8.28 -16.54 11.44
C TYR A 16 8.43 -16.93 12.91
N ASP A 17 9.55 -17.55 13.28
CA ASP A 17 9.90 -17.83 14.68
C ASP A 17 11.10 -16.97 15.13
N GLY A 18 11.51 -17.13 16.39
CA GLY A 18 12.60 -16.33 16.96
C GLY A 18 13.97 -16.51 16.26
N GLU A 19 14.23 -17.69 15.70
CA GLU A 19 15.47 -18.02 14.97
C GLU A 19 15.43 -17.38 13.57
N LEU A 20 14.31 -17.54 12.86
CA LEU A 20 14.08 -16.90 11.57
C LEU A 20 14.13 -15.39 11.69
N ARG A 21 13.60 -14.78 12.77
CA ARG A 21 13.71 -13.33 13.00
C ARG A 21 15.15 -12.85 13.04
N GLN A 22 16.06 -13.61 13.65
CA GLN A 22 17.48 -13.22 13.72
C GLN A 22 18.17 -13.35 12.36
N ALA A 23 17.78 -14.34 11.56
CA ALA A 23 18.28 -14.51 10.19
C ALA A 23 17.62 -13.55 9.18
N MET A 24 16.44 -13.01 9.51
CA MET A 24 15.66 -12.15 8.63
C MET A 24 16.32 -10.78 8.46
N GLN A 25 16.81 -10.54 7.25
CA GLN A 25 17.25 -9.22 6.83
C GLN A 25 16.05 -8.41 6.35
N GLY A 26 15.70 -7.34 7.06
CA GLY A 26 14.54 -6.50 6.75
C GLY A 26 14.51 -6.03 5.29
N ASP A 27 15.66 -5.65 4.74
CA ASP A 27 15.79 -5.15 3.37
C ASP A 27 15.42 -6.20 2.31
N LEU A 28 15.73 -7.47 2.55
CA LEU A 28 15.33 -8.57 1.67
C LEU A 28 13.80 -8.72 1.65
N ILE A 29 13.15 -8.61 2.81
CA ILE A 29 11.69 -8.68 2.93
C ILE A 29 11.06 -7.52 2.17
N VAL A 30 11.56 -6.30 2.37
CA VAL A 30 11.08 -5.11 1.65
C VAL A 30 11.21 -5.30 0.15
N ARG A 31 12.37 -5.76 -0.33
CA ARG A 31 12.60 -5.97 -1.76
C ARG A 31 11.65 -7.02 -2.33
N GLN A 32 11.52 -8.16 -1.67
CA GLN A 32 10.63 -9.24 -2.11
C GLN A 32 9.15 -8.82 -2.09
N LEU A 33 8.71 -8.11 -1.05
CA LEU A 33 7.34 -7.61 -0.95
C LEU A 33 7.05 -6.58 -2.04
N ASN A 34 7.97 -5.66 -2.32
CA ASN A 34 7.76 -4.68 -3.39
C ASN A 34 7.71 -5.34 -4.78
N GLU A 35 8.53 -6.35 -5.05
CA GLU A 35 8.40 -7.14 -6.28
C GLU A 35 7.03 -7.84 -6.38
N ARG A 36 6.51 -8.35 -5.25
CA ARG A 36 5.15 -8.90 -5.21
C ARG A 36 4.08 -7.83 -5.41
N TYR A 37 4.21 -6.65 -4.80
CA TYR A 37 3.28 -5.53 -4.98
C TYR A 37 3.26 -5.04 -6.42
N LYS A 38 4.40 -4.97 -7.10
CA LYS A 38 4.47 -4.65 -8.54
C LYS A 38 3.66 -5.63 -9.38
N LYS A 39 3.80 -6.94 -9.12
CA LYS A 39 3.04 -7.99 -9.82
C LYS A 39 1.55 -7.96 -9.48
N LEU A 40 1.20 -7.69 -8.21
CA LEU A 40 -0.18 -7.61 -7.74
C LEU A 40 -0.88 -6.33 -8.21
N GLY A 41 -0.15 -5.25 -8.46
CA GLY A 41 -0.72 -3.92 -8.73
C GLY A 41 -1.33 -3.24 -7.49
N TRP A 42 -1.21 -3.84 -6.30
CA TRP A 42 -1.74 -3.35 -5.03
C TRP A 42 -0.70 -3.46 -3.91
N ARG A 43 -0.60 -2.39 -3.09
CA ARG A 43 0.14 -2.36 -1.83
C ARG A 43 -0.85 -2.72 -0.74
N VAL A 44 -0.71 -3.93 -0.23
CA VAL A 44 -1.55 -4.45 0.85
C VAL A 44 -0.79 -4.34 2.18
N PRO A 45 -1.50 -4.13 3.29
CA PRO A 45 -0.88 -4.06 4.61
C PRO A 45 -0.20 -5.38 4.98
N LEU A 46 0.94 -5.26 5.67
CA LEU A 46 1.72 -6.36 6.20
C LEU A 46 1.43 -6.53 7.71
N TYR A 47 1.15 -7.75 8.12
CA TYR A 47 1.19 -8.17 9.52
C TYR A 47 2.40 -9.06 9.74
N LEU A 48 3.14 -8.78 10.80
CA LEU A 48 4.18 -9.68 11.29
C LEU A 48 3.57 -10.62 12.31
N TRP A 49 3.91 -11.90 12.24
CA TRP A 49 3.42 -12.90 13.18
C TRP A 49 4.59 -13.73 13.68
N GLU A 50 4.99 -13.51 14.93
CA GLU A 50 6.06 -14.28 15.57
C GLU A 50 5.48 -15.47 16.34
N VAL A 51 5.83 -16.67 15.90
CA VAL A 51 5.50 -17.92 16.59
C VAL A 51 6.58 -18.21 17.61
N GLN A 52 6.19 -18.26 18.89
CA GLN A 52 7.10 -18.57 19.97
C GLN A 52 7.04 -20.04 20.37
N LYS A 53 8.22 -20.64 20.48
CA LYS A 53 8.38 -21.97 21.06
C LYS A 53 8.07 -21.88 22.56
N SER A 54 7.36 -22.88 23.07
CA SER A 54 7.08 -23.04 24.49
C SER A 54 7.70 -24.35 24.96
N ALA A 55 8.27 -24.36 26.17
CA ALA A 55 8.74 -25.60 26.80
C ALA A 55 7.56 -26.50 27.21
N TRP A 56 6.39 -25.90 27.47
CA TRP A 56 5.20 -26.59 27.94
C TRP A 56 4.12 -26.62 26.85
N PRO A 57 3.40 -27.74 26.68
CA PRO A 57 2.22 -27.80 25.82
C PRO A 57 1.21 -26.71 26.20
N GLN A 58 0.69 -26.01 25.19
CA GLN A 58 -0.33 -24.96 25.35
C GLN A 58 -1.71 -25.44 24.88
N GLU A 59 -1.92 -26.76 24.87
CA GLU A 59 -3.17 -27.37 24.44
C GLU A 59 -4.28 -27.09 25.45
N GLY A 60 -5.49 -26.80 24.96
CA GLY A 60 -6.64 -26.47 25.81
C GLY A 60 -6.62 -25.04 26.38
N ARG A 61 -5.56 -24.27 26.16
CA ARG A 61 -5.50 -22.84 26.53
C ARG A 61 -6.56 -22.05 25.78
N GLU A 62 -7.19 -21.11 26.46
CA GLU A 62 -8.04 -20.12 25.83
C GLU A 62 -7.23 -19.28 24.82
N THR A 63 -7.57 -19.43 23.55
CA THR A 63 -6.96 -18.65 22.47
C THR A 63 -7.53 -17.24 22.45
N GLN A 64 -6.66 -16.24 22.33
CA GLN A 64 -7.02 -14.83 22.24
C GLN A 64 -6.02 -14.11 21.31
N PRO A 65 -6.39 -12.97 20.71
CA PRO A 65 -5.42 -12.16 19.97
C PRO A 65 -4.36 -11.61 20.90
N VAL A 66 -3.09 -11.78 20.51
CA VAL A 66 -1.93 -11.31 21.29
C VAL A 66 -1.01 -10.56 20.34
N GLY A 67 -0.86 -9.26 20.57
CA GLY A 67 -0.13 -8.39 19.67
C GLY A 67 -0.66 -6.97 19.69
N CYS A 68 -0.13 -6.14 18.80
CA CYS A 68 -0.54 -4.76 18.63
C CYS A 68 -0.88 -4.45 17.18
N LEU A 69 -1.94 -3.67 16.98
CA LEU A 69 -2.26 -3.03 15.71
C LEU A 69 -1.63 -1.64 15.71
N LEU A 70 -1.05 -1.27 14.59
CA LEU A 70 -0.29 -0.05 14.41
C LEU A 70 -1.10 0.96 13.60
N ALA A 71 -0.94 2.23 13.94
CA ALA A 71 -1.53 3.31 13.17
C ALA A 71 -0.89 3.37 11.77
N PRO A 72 -1.59 3.94 10.77
CA PRO A 72 -0.94 4.28 9.52
C PRO A 72 0.23 5.23 9.79
N HIS A 73 1.36 5.01 9.11
CA HIS A 73 2.58 5.84 9.23
C HIS A 73 3.29 5.77 10.58
N THR A 74 3.09 4.71 11.36
CA THR A 74 3.88 4.44 12.58
C THR A 74 5.38 4.49 12.30
N THR A 75 6.11 5.15 13.19
CA THR A 75 7.57 5.25 13.10
C THR A 75 8.27 4.06 13.79
N PRO A 76 9.54 3.75 13.45
CA PRO A 76 10.29 2.70 14.14
C PRO A 76 10.33 2.81 15.68
N PRO A 77 10.55 3.99 16.30
CA PRO A 77 10.52 4.09 17.76
C PRO A 77 9.12 3.90 18.34
N GLU A 78 8.07 4.41 17.69
CA GLU A 78 6.67 4.20 18.12
C GLU A 78 6.29 2.71 18.12
N LEU A 79 6.77 1.93 17.15
CA LEU A 79 6.57 0.48 17.15
C LEU A 79 7.18 -0.16 18.40
N VAL A 80 8.42 0.20 18.73
CA VAL A 80 9.10 -0.33 19.93
C VAL A 80 8.35 0.06 21.20
N GLU A 81 7.89 1.30 21.30
CA GLU A 81 7.10 1.79 22.43
C GLU A 81 5.77 1.05 22.56
N THR A 82 5.07 0.83 21.45
CA THR A 82 3.82 0.05 21.41
C THR A 82 4.05 -1.40 21.85
N LEU A 83 5.19 -2.00 21.48
CA LEU A 83 5.55 -3.34 21.94
C LEU A 83 5.94 -3.37 23.42
N LYS A 84 6.49 -2.28 23.97
CA LYS A 84 6.84 -2.16 25.39
C LYS A 84 5.62 -1.94 26.29
N SER A 85 4.53 -1.36 25.78
CA SER A 85 3.27 -1.20 26.51
C SER A 85 2.36 -2.43 26.43
N LEU A 86 2.55 -3.29 25.41
CA LEU A 86 1.80 -4.54 25.24
C LEU A 86 1.74 -5.42 26.52
N PRO A 87 2.82 -5.63 27.30
CA PRO A 87 2.77 -6.42 28.53
C PRO A 87 1.67 -6.02 29.51
N ASP A 88 1.30 -4.74 29.57
CA ASP A 88 0.31 -4.25 30.54
C ASP A 88 -1.09 -4.81 30.26
N THR A 89 -1.40 -5.11 28.99
CA THR A 89 -2.66 -5.76 28.60
C THR A 89 -2.61 -7.29 28.66
N LEU A 90 -1.41 -7.87 28.80
CA LEU A 90 -1.19 -9.31 28.84
C LEU A 90 -1.13 -9.87 30.27
N ILE A 91 -0.79 -9.05 31.27
CA ILE A 91 -0.61 -9.49 32.66
C ILE A 91 -1.90 -10.09 33.22
N GLU A 92 -3.01 -9.36 33.17
CA GLU A 92 -4.27 -9.83 33.76
C GLU A 92 -4.77 -11.14 33.12
N PRO A 93 -4.92 -11.25 31.78
CA PRO A 93 -5.27 -12.52 31.15
C PRO A 93 -4.23 -13.63 31.40
N GLY A 94 -2.95 -13.27 31.46
CA GLY A 94 -1.87 -14.22 31.73
C GLY A 94 -1.94 -14.83 33.13
N VAL A 95 -2.26 -14.03 34.14
CA VAL A 95 -2.47 -14.52 35.51
C VAL A 95 -3.68 -15.45 35.57
N GLN A 96 -4.80 -15.06 34.93
CA GLN A 96 -6.00 -15.91 34.89
C GLN A 96 -5.73 -17.27 34.22
N GLN A 97 -5.01 -17.28 33.10
CA GLN A 97 -4.63 -18.53 32.43
C GLN A 97 -3.69 -19.39 33.29
N GLY A 98 -2.74 -18.77 33.99
CA GLY A 98 -1.81 -19.44 34.88
C GLY A 98 -2.46 -20.05 36.14
N LEU A 99 -3.53 -19.42 36.64
CA LEU A 99 -4.34 -19.97 37.74
C LEU A 99 -5.12 -21.21 37.30
N GLY A 100 -5.58 -21.26 36.04
CA GLY A 100 -6.27 -22.42 35.47
C GLY A 100 -5.33 -23.59 35.18
N SER A 101 -4.13 -23.33 34.67
CA SER A 101 -3.06 -24.32 34.53
C SER A 101 -1.69 -23.65 34.55
N HIS A 102 -0.77 -24.17 35.37
CA HIS A 102 0.62 -23.70 35.42
C HIS A 102 1.37 -23.83 34.10
N THR A 103 0.90 -24.69 33.18
CA THR A 103 1.50 -24.82 31.84
C THR A 103 1.16 -23.63 30.93
N HIS A 104 0.10 -22.86 31.21
CA HIS A 104 -0.35 -21.74 30.37
C HIS A 104 0.41 -20.43 30.66
N ASP A 105 1.74 -20.49 30.57
CA ASP A 105 2.64 -19.39 30.93
C ASP A 105 2.87 -18.37 29.78
N PHE A 106 2.38 -18.65 28.58
CA PHE A 106 2.74 -17.95 27.35
C PHE A 106 2.62 -16.41 27.44
N LEU A 107 1.50 -15.90 27.95
CA LEU A 107 1.24 -14.46 28.00
C LEU A 107 2.20 -13.73 28.94
N LEU A 108 2.46 -14.31 30.12
CA LEU A 108 3.36 -13.76 31.11
C LEU A 108 4.82 -13.82 30.64
N ARG A 109 5.21 -14.94 30.02
CA ARG A 109 6.54 -15.10 29.43
C ARG A 109 6.77 -14.12 28.28
N LEU A 110 5.80 -13.95 27.38
CA LEU A 110 5.86 -12.95 26.32
C LEU A 110 5.99 -11.54 26.90
N GLY A 111 5.16 -11.19 27.89
CA GLY A 111 5.23 -9.89 28.57
C GLY A 111 6.60 -9.64 29.19
N TRP A 112 7.16 -10.64 29.86
CA TRP A 112 8.52 -10.57 30.41
C TRP A 112 9.57 -10.39 29.30
N GLN A 113 9.50 -11.14 28.21
CA GLN A 113 10.45 -11.02 27.11
C GLN A 113 10.41 -9.63 26.44
N LEU A 114 9.21 -9.09 26.23
CA LEU A 114 9.01 -7.75 25.66
C LEU A 114 9.66 -6.67 26.53
N ARG A 115 9.50 -6.75 27.86
CA ARG A 115 10.18 -5.86 28.82
C ARG A 115 11.69 -6.06 28.83
N ASN A 116 12.17 -7.28 28.65
CA ASN A 116 13.59 -7.65 28.70
C ASN A 116 14.25 -7.65 27.30
N GLY A 117 13.98 -6.61 26.51
CA GLY A 117 14.72 -6.32 25.28
C GLY A 117 14.25 -7.02 24.01
N MET A 118 13.18 -7.83 24.04
CA MET A 118 12.58 -8.34 22.80
C MET A 118 12.01 -7.21 21.95
N ALA A 119 11.35 -6.22 22.57
CA ALA A 119 10.80 -5.07 21.85
C ALA A 119 11.89 -4.29 21.08
N GLU A 120 13.08 -4.12 21.69
CA GLU A 120 14.21 -3.43 21.06
C GLU A 120 14.74 -4.16 19.83
N ARG A 121 14.68 -5.50 19.82
CA ARG A 121 15.11 -6.30 18.66
C ARG A 121 14.24 -6.06 17.43
N PHE A 122 13.01 -5.58 17.60
CA PHE A 122 12.16 -5.18 16.48
C PHE A 122 12.60 -3.87 15.84
N HIS A 123 13.43 -3.05 16.50
CA HIS A 123 13.84 -1.75 15.98
C HIS A 123 14.54 -1.85 14.62
N ALA A 124 15.52 -2.75 14.48
CA ALA A 124 16.25 -2.92 13.22
C ALA A 124 15.33 -3.31 12.06
N LEU A 125 14.40 -4.24 12.33
CA LEU A 125 13.41 -4.68 11.35
C LEU A 125 12.41 -3.55 11.02
N ALA A 126 11.99 -2.78 12.04
CA ALA A 126 11.12 -1.63 11.88
C ALA A 126 11.74 -0.55 11.01
N VAL A 127 13.04 -0.24 11.22
CA VAL A 127 13.80 0.72 10.40
C VAL A 127 13.77 0.28 8.94
N SER A 128 14.13 -0.97 8.64
CA SER A 128 14.08 -1.48 7.26
C SER A 128 12.67 -1.43 6.66
N LEU A 129 11.64 -1.84 7.40
CA LEU A 129 10.28 -1.95 6.87
C LEU A 129 9.58 -0.58 6.69
N LEU A 130 9.75 0.33 7.64
CA LEU A 130 8.97 1.57 7.73
C LEU A 130 9.69 2.76 7.09
N THR A 131 11.01 2.66 6.87
CA THR A 131 11.82 3.77 6.36
C THR A 131 12.17 3.59 4.89
N GLY A 132 12.22 4.70 4.16
CA GLY A 132 12.70 4.75 2.78
C GLY A 132 11.61 4.76 1.70
N PRO A 133 12.00 4.87 0.42
CA PRO A 133 11.07 5.09 -0.71
C PRO A 133 10.15 3.88 -0.96
N TYR A 134 10.58 2.70 -0.53
CA TYR A 134 9.88 1.43 -0.72
C TYR A 134 9.28 0.88 0.58
N ALA A 135 9.07 1.75 1.58
CA ALA A 135 8.51 1.39 2.87
C ALA A 135 7.22 0.55 2.74
N VAL A 136 7.12 -0.50 3.53
CA VAL A 136 5.99 -1.42 3.52
C VAL A 136 4.93 -0.89 4.50
N PRO A 137 3.63 -0.91 4.13
CA PRO A 137 2.56 -0.53 5.05
C PRO A 137 2.40 -1.61 6.15
N LEU A 138 3.23 -1.55 7.19
CA LEU A 138 3.13 -2.42 8.35
C LEU A 138 1.89 -2.03 9.17
N ARG A 139 1.01 -3.00 9.46
CA ARG A 139 -0.26 -2.78 10.14
C ARG A 139 -0.32 -3.38 11.54
N GLY A 140 0.51 -4.37 11.85
CA GLY A 140 0.53 -4.95 13.18
C GLY A 140 1.61 -6.00 13.37
N VAL A 141 1.87 -6.30 14.64
CA VAL A 141 2.74 -7.39 15.08
C VAL A 141 1.92 -8.28 16.01
N MET A 142 1.82 -9.55 15.66
CA MET A 142 1.09 -10.59 16.39
C MET A 142 2.07 -11.63 16.93
N PHE A 143 1.67 -12.27 18.03
CA PHE A 143 2.42 -13.33 18.68
C PHE A 143 1.49 -14.50 18.95
N SER A 144 2.00 -15.71 18.75
CA SER A 144 1.28 -16.91 19.17
C SER A 144 2.25 -17.95 19.71
N PRO A 145 1.81 -18.86 20.59
CA PRO A 145 2.55 -20.09 20.81
C PRO A 145 2.54 -20.94 19.53
N ALA A 146 3.45 -21.91 19.44
CA ALA A 146 3.36 -22.95 18.43
C ALA A 146 2.03 -23.72 18.59
N VAL A 147 1.25 -23.77 17.51
CA VAL A 147 -0.01 -24.53 17.47
C VAL A 147 0.25 -25.85 16.77
N TYR A 148 -0.09 -26.95 17.44
CA TYR A 148 -0.03 -28.28 16.86
C TYR A 148 -1.38 -28.62 16.23
N PRO A 149 -1.40 -29.29 15.06
CA PRO A 149 -2.64 -29.71 14.43
C PRO A 149 -3.39 -30.65 15.37
N LYS A 150 -4.67 -30.35 15.64
CA LYS A 150 -5.52 -31.25 16.42
C LYS A 150 -5.83 -32.50 15.58
N ASP A 151 -5.74 -33.66 16.18
CA ASP A 151 -6.12 -34.93 15.55
C ASP A 151 -7.57 -34.87 15.06
N GLY A 152 -7.81 -35.29 13.81
CA GLY A 152 -9.13 -35.26 13.16
C GLY A 152 -9.50 -33.96 12.46
N THR A 153 -8.61 -32.96 12.41
CA THR A 153 -8.83 -31.76 11.58
C THR A 153 -8.56 -32.11 10.11
N ASP A 154 -9.55 -31.92 9.24
CA ASP A 154 -9.38 -32.07 7.79
C ASP A 154 -8.30 -31.09 7.29
N ARG A 155 -7.25 -31.61 6.66
CA ARG A 155 -6.14 -30.82 6.09
C ARG A 155 -6.64 -29.76 5.10
N GLN A 156 -7.82 -29.92 4.52
CA GLN A 156 -8.40 -29.00 3.53
C GLN A 156 -9.24 -27.88 4.15
N ARG A 157 -9.58 -27.96 5.45
CA ARG A 157 -10.47 -27.00 6.09
C ARG A 157 -9.72 -26.20 7.16
N TRP A 158 -9.26 -25.03 6.77
CA TRP A 158 -8.71 -24.06 7.71
C TRP A 158 -9.83 -23.28 8.40
N LEU A 159 -9.93 -23.41 9.72
CA LEU A 159 -10.70 -22.48 10.54
C LEU A 159 -9.73 -21.66 11.41
N PRO A 160 -9.78 -20.33 11.34
CA PRO A 160 -8.97 -19.49 12.20
C PRO A 160 -9.39 -19.71 13.67
N ASP A 161 -8.41 -19.88 14.55
CA ASP A 161 -8.63 -19.80 15.99
C ASP A 161 -8.78 -18.33 16.42
N ASN A 162 -9.18 -18.10 17.68
CA ASN A 162 -9.45 -16.75 18.18
C ASN A 162 -8.23 -15.82 18.13
N SER A 163 -7.00 -16.36 18.00
CA SER A 163 -5.80 -15.53 17.83
C SER A 163 -5.84 -14.66 16.57
N TRP A 164 -6.58 -15.07 15.54
CA TRP A 164 -6.76 -14.31 14.29
C TRP A 164 -7.77 -13.18 14.38
N ASN A 165 -8.60 -13.14 15.43
CA ASN A 165 -9.73 -12.20 15.50
C ASN A 165 -9.27 -10.74 15.38
N ALA A 166 -8.10 -10.37 15.92
CA ALA A 166 -7.58 -9.01 15.76
C ALA A 166 -7.31 -8.64 14.30
N ILE A 167 -6.68 -9.53 13.52
CA ILE A 167 -6.42 -9.28 12.10
C ILE A 167 -7.74 -9.28 11.32
N LEU A 168 -8.59 -10.29 11.53
CA LEU A 168 -9.84 -10.46 10.80
C LEU A 168 -10.81 -9.29 11.03
N ASN A 169 -10.88 -8.77 12.26
CA ASN A 169 -11.69 -7.61 12.60
C ASN A 169 -11.10 -6.30 12.06
N ASP A 170 -9.78 -6.23 11.84
CA ASP A 170 -9.14 -5.06 11.24
C ASP A 170 -9.23 -5.05 9.70
N LEU A 171 -9.40 -6.21 9.04
CA LEU A 171 -9.49 -6.30 7.58
C LEU A 171 -10.48 -5.30 6.93
N PRO A 172 -11.71 -5.10 7.44
CA PRO A 172 -12.67 -4.17 6.86
C PRO A 172 -12.23 -2.70 6.92
N SER A 173 -11.40 -2.32 7.89
CA SER A 173 -10.88 -0.95 8.03
C SER A 173 -9.67 -0.65 7.14
N LEU A 174 -9.11 -1.65 6.47
CA LEU A 174 -7.89 -1.50 5.69
C LEU A 174 -8.12 -0.72 4.40
N ARG A 175 -7.36 0.36 4.23
CA ARG A 175 -7.28 1.11 2.97
C ARG A 175 -6.22 0.48 2.07
N ILE A 176 -6.64 -0.41 1.18
CA ILE A 176 -5.75 -1.01 0.18
C ILE A 176 -5.35 0.06 -0.84
N GLN A 177 -4.05 0.31 -0.97
CA GLN A 177 -3.50 1.28 -1.91
C GLN A 177 -3.11 0.58 -3.21
N ARG A 178 -3.28 1.22 -4.37
CA ARG A 178 -2.76 0.67 -5.64
C ARG A 178 -1.23 0.78 -5.64
N ALA A 179 -0.53 -0.32 -5.96
CA ALA A 179 0.94 -0.35 -6.09
C ALA A 179 1.45 0.19 -7.43
N GLY A 180 0.54 0.48 -8.36
CA GLY A 180 0.90 0.97 -9.67
C GLY A 180 1.42 2.40 -9.64
N MET A 181 2.54 2.60 -10.34
CA MET A 181 2.94 3.90 -10.87
C MET A 181 1.75 4.50 -11.63
N ALA A 182 1.54 5.81 -11.50
CA ALA A 182 0.34 6.49 -11.97
C ALA A 182 0.29 6.62 -13.51
N TRP A 183 0.45 5.51 -14.25
CA TRP A 183 0.37 5.49 -15.71
C TRP A 183 -0.98 6.04 -16.19
N GLU A 184 -2.06 5.80 -15.42
CA GLU A 184 -3.37 6.44 -15.67
C GLU A 184 -3.27 7.98 -15.59
N ARG A 185 -2.48 8.53 -14.64
CA ARG A 185 -2.28 9.98 -14.51
C ARG A 185 -1.33 10.54 -15.56
N THR A 186 -0.25 9.84 -15.92
CA THR A 186 0.66 10.28 -16.99
C THR A 186 0.00 10.18 -18.35
N LEU A 187 -0.84 9.17 -18.60
CA LEU A 187 -1.66 9.07 -19.81
C LEU A 187 -2.67 10.23 -19.86
N TYR A 188 -3.35 10.52 -18.74
CA TYR A 188 -4.29 11.64 -18.66
C TYR A 188 -3.60 12.98 -18.90
N GLN A 189 -2.43 13.20 -18.31
CA GLN A 189 -1.61 14.39 -18.54
C GLN A 189 -1.11 14.48 -19.99
N ALA A 190 -0.65 13.37 -20.58
CA ALA A 190 -0.22 13.33 -21.97
C ALA A 190 -1.37 13.65 -22.93
N VAL A 191 -2.57 13.11 -22.68
CA VAL A 191 -3.79 13.43 -23.44
C VAL A 191 -4.14 14.91 -23.30
N LEU A 192 -4.08 15.48 -22.08
CA LEU A 192 -4.33 16.91 -21.86
C LEU A 192 -3.33 17.80 -22.61
N VAL A 193 -2.04 17.45 -22.59
CA VAL A 193 -0.99 18.18 -23.30
C VAL A 193 -1.19 18.07 -24.81
N ALA A 194 -1.51 16.88 -25.32
CA ALA A 194 -1.81 16.69 -26.73
C ALA A 194 -3.04 17.51 -27.16
N LEU A 195 -4.09 17.53 -26.35
CA LEU A 195 -5.29 18.34 -26.60
C LEU A 195 -4.93 19.83 -26.65
N GLY A 196 -4.16 20.32 -25.68
CA GLY A 196 -3.69 21.71 -25.62
C GLY A 196 -2.88 22.11 -26.86
N LEU A 197 -1.97 21.25 -27.30
CA LEU A 197 -1.19 21.45 -28.54
C LEU A 197 -2.09 21.50 -29.77
N THR A 198 -3.09 20.61 -29.88
CA THR A 198 -4.03 20.65 -31.01
C THR A 198 -4.89 21.92 -31.01
N CYS A 199 -5.37 22.37 -29.85
CA CYS A 199 -6.13 23.62 -29.74
C CYS A 199 -5.30 24.84 -30.15
N ALA A 200 -4.03 24.91 -29.72
CA ALA A 200 -3.13 25.98 -30.09
C ALA A 200 -2.86 26.00 -31.62
N GLY A 201 -2.68 24.82 -32.22
CA GLY A 201 -2.50 24.68 -33.67
C GLY A 201 -3.72 25.16 -34.47
N VAL A 202 -4.93 24.81 -34.03
CA VAL A 202 -6.19 25.26 -34.65
C VAL A 202 -6.34 26.78 -34.57
N LEU A 203 -6.04 27.39 -33.41
CA LEU A 203 -6.11 28.85 -33.25
C LEU A 203 -5.09 29.58 -34.13
N PHE A 204 -3.87 29.05 -34.24
CA PHE A 204 -2.84 29.61 -35.09
C PHE A 204 -3.25 29.56 -36.57
N SER A 205 -3.72 28.40 -37.05
CA SER A 205 -4.21 28.22 -38.43
C SER A 205 -5.42 29.10 -38.73
N TRP A 206 -6.33 29.28 -37.77
CA TRP A 206 -7.48 30.17 -37.94
C TRP A 206 -7.03 31.64 -38.11
N ASN A 207 -6.06 32.09 -37.33
CA ASN A 207 -5.54 33.46 -37.44
C ASN A 207 -4.84 33.71 -38.77
N THR A 208 -3.99 32.79 -39.24
CA THR A 208 -3.31 32.91 -40.53
C THR A 208 -4.30 32.88 -41.70
N ASN A 209 -5.24 31.93 -41.68
CA ASN A 209 -6.26 31.80 -42.73
C ASN A 209 -7.16 33.05 -42.79
N ARG A 210 -7.48 33.66 -41.64
CA ARG A 210 -8.26 34.90 -41.63
C ARG A 210 -7.50 36.07 -42.26
N GLN A 211 -6.18 36.14 -42.07
CA GLN A 211 -5.36 37.17 -42.72
C GLN A 211 -5.35 36.97 -44.24
N GLU A 212 -5.07 35.76 -44.72
CA GLU A 212 -5.08 35.46 -46.16
C GLU A 212 -6.44 35.73 -46.82
N ILE A 213 -7.56 35.38 -46.17
CA ILE A 213 -8.91 35.68 -46.70
C ILE A 213 -9.16 37.20 -46.75
N THR A 214 -8.68 37.96 -45.76
CA THR A 214 -8.87 39.41 -45.74
C THR A 214 -8.07 40.08 -46.85
N ASP A 215 -6.84 39.62 -47.06
CA ASP A 215 -5.95 40.11 -48.11
C ASP A 215 -6.52 39.76 -49.50
N ALA A 216 -6.97 38.51 -49.69
CA ALA A 216 -7.63 38.09 -50.93
C ALA A 216 -8.93 38.86 -51.22
N GLN A 217 -9.73 39.18 -50.19
CA GLN A 217 -10.90 40.03 -50.34
C GLN A 217 -10.52 41.46 -50.73
N GLN A 218 -9.46 42.02 -50.16
CA GLN A 218 -8.95 43.34 -50.53
C GLN A 218 -8.43 43.38 -51.98
N LEU A 219 -7.66 42.36 -52.41
CA LEU A 219 -7.24 42.22 -53.81
C LEU A 219 -8.45 42.11 -54.75
N ALA A 220 -9.44 41.28 -54.41
CA ALA A 220 -10.63 41.10 -55.22
C ALA A 220 -11.48 42.38 -55.34
N VAL A 221 -11.60 43.16 -54.26
CA VAL A 221 -12.28 44.48 -54.29
C VAL A 221 -11.49 45.46 -55.16
N THR A 222 -10.17 45.52 -55.02
CA THR A 222 -9.29 46.41 -55.79
C THR A 222 -9.29 46.08 -57.29
N ALA A 223 -9.33 44.79 -57.65
CA ALA A 223 -9.45 44.36 -59.04
C ALA A 223 -10.82 44.72 -59.66
N ARG A 224 -11.90 44.63 -58.87
CA ARG A 224 -13.27 44.86 -59.32
C ARG A 224 -13.67 46.34 -59.38
N ASP A 225 -12.91 47.22 -58.75
CA ASP A 225 -13.21 48.66 -58.67
C ASP A 225 -12.83 49.39 -59.97
N GLU A 226 -13.82 49.82 -60.75
CA GLU A 226 -13.63 50.43 -62.07
C GLU A 226 -13.08 51.86 -62.05
N HIS A 227 -13.06 52.49 -60.88
CA HIS A 227 -12.59 53.86 -60.70
C HIS A 227 -11.09 53.97 -60.35
N GLN A 228 -10.37 52.86 -60.17
CA GLN A 228 -8.94 52.86 -59.86
C GLN A 228 -8.04 52.71 -61.10
N ASN A 229 -6.83 53.31 -61.04
CA ASN A 229 -5.82 53.28 -62.12
C ASN A 229 -5.58 51.85 -62.65
N ALA A 230 -5.56 51.71 -63.98
CA ALA A 230 -5.43 50.43 -64.69
C ALA A 230 -4.21 49.61 -64.25
N ASP A 231 -3.08 50.26 -63.96
CA ASP A 231 -1.84 49.60 -63.48
C ASP A 231 -2.03 48.91 -62.13
N LYS A 232 -2.84 49.49 -61.23
CA LYS A 232 -3.14 48.89 -59.91
C LYS A 232 -4.07 47.68 -60.02
N ARG A 233 -4.98 47.69 -61.00
CA ARG A 233 -5.90 46.56 -61.26
C ARG A 233 -5.16 45.38 -61.90
N LEU A 234 -4.23 45.66 -62.81
CA LEU A 234 -3.40 44.63 -63.45
C LEU A 234 -2.43 43.98 -62.46
N ALA A 235 -1.83 44.75 -61.54
CA ALA A 235 -1.00 44.20 -60.48
C ALA A 235 -1.78 43.25 -59.54
N ALA A 236 -3.03 43.60 -59.18
CA ALA A 236 -3.89 42.77 -58.34
C ALA A 236 -4.50 41.53 -59.05
N LEU A 237 -4.40 41.43 -60.38
CA LEU A 237 -4.81 40.25 -61.15
C LEU A 237 -3.64 39.28 -61.41
N GLY A 238 -2.40 39.73 -61.20
CA GLY A 238 -1.18 38.98 -61.47
C GLY A 238 -0.57 38.27 -60.25
N GLU A 239 -0.99 38.62 -59.04
CA GLU A 239 -0.79 37.85 -57.80
C GLU A 239 -1.96 36.89 -57.57
#